data_AF-A0A9P8F8L0-F1
#
_entry.id   AF-A0A9P8F8L0-F1
#
_cell.length_a   1.000
_cell.length_b   1.000
_cell.length_c   1.000
_cell.angle_alpha   90.00
_cell.angle_beta   90.00
_cell.angle_gamma   90.00
#
_symmetry.space_group_name_H-M   'P 1'
#
loop_
_entity.id
_entity.type
_entity.pdbx_description
1 polymer ?
#
loop_
_entity_poly.entity_id
_entity_poly.type
_entity_poly.pdbx_seq_one_letter_code
_entity_poly.pdbx_strand_id
1 'polypeptide(L)' 'MGYEDSVYLAKLAEQAERYEEMVENMKNVASADQELSVEERNLLSVAYKNVIGARRASWRIVTSIEQ' A
#
# COMPACT_ATOMS: atom_id res chain seq x y z
N MET A 1 10.21 -3.45 14.58
CA MET A 1 9.36 -4.44 13.89
C MET A 1 10.26 -5.20 12.95
N GLY A 2 10.23 -6.53 12.98
CA GLY A 2 11.06 -7.35 12.09
C GLY A 2 10.61 -7.23 10.63
N TYR A 3 11.49 -7.58 9.69
CA TYR A 3 11.16 -7.64 8.27
C TYR A 3 9.95 -8.55 8.00
N GLU A 4 9.98 -9.76 8.56
CA GLU A 4 8.90 -10.74 8.43
C GLU A 4 7.59 -10.25 9.06
N ASP A 5 7.67 -9.53 10.18
CA ASP A 5 6.49 -8.92 10.81
C ASP A 5 5.84 -7.90 9.88
N SER A 6 6.63 -7.05 9.20
CA SER A 6 6.10 -6.06 8.26
C SER A 6 5.45 -6.72 7.04
N VAL A 7 6.03 -7.81 6.52
CA VAL A 7 5.39 -8.58 5.43
C VAL A 7 4.09 -9.23 5.91
N TYR A 8 4.08 -9.83 7.10
CA TYR A 8 2.89 -10.45 7.67
C TYR A 8 1.76 -9.42 7.90
N LEU A 9 2.08 -8.27 8.49
CA LEU A 9 1.12 -7.21 8.74
C LEU A 9 0.63 -6.56 7.45
N ALA A 10 1.46 -6.45 6.41
CA ALA A 10 1.01 -6.00 5.09
C ALA A 10 -0.04 -6.96 4.50
N LYS A 11 0.17 -8.27 4.60
CA LYS A 11 -0.82 -9.27 4.17
C LYS A 11 -2.11 -9.19 4.99
N LEU A 12 -2.01 -9.01 6.31
CA LEU A 12 -3.20 -8.85 7.15
C LEU A 12 -3.96 -7.55 6.83
N ALA A 13 -3.24 -6.46 6.58
CA ALA A 13 -3.82 -5.18 6.19
C ALA A 13 -4.52 -5.27 4.82
N GLU A 14 -3.96 -6.02 3.87
CA GLU A 14 -4.61 -6.32 2.59
C GLU A 14 -5.95 -7.05 2.80
N GLN A 15 -5.97 -8.11 3.62
CA GLN A 15 -7.21 -8.85 3.92
C GLN A 15 -8.26 -7.99 4.65
N ALA A 16 -7.82 -6.97 5.38
CA ALA A 16 -8.70 -6.02 6.06
C ALA A 16 -9.03 -4.77 5.22
N GLU A 17 -8.56 -4.68 3.98
CA GLU A 17 -8.67 -3.50 3.11
C GLU A 17 -8.12 -2.19 3.73
N ARG A 18 -7.19 -2.30 4.69
CA ARG A 18 -6.54 -1.16 5.36
C ARG A 18 -5.28 -0.75 4.61
N TYR A 19 -5.48 -0.24 3.39
CA TYR A 19 -4.37 0.02 2.45
C TYR A 19 -3.38 1.11 2.91
N GLU A 20 -3.80 2.07 3.74
CA GLU A 20 -2.87 3.06 4.31
C GLU A 20 -1.84 2.41 5.25
N GLU A 21 -2.27 1.49 6.12
CA GLU A 21 -1.37 0.68 6.96
C GLU A 21 -0.56 -0.32 6.14
N MET A 22 -1.14 -0.89 5.09
CA MET A 22 -0.40 -1.72 4.15
C MET A 22 0.77 -0.95 3.54
N VAL A 23 0.58 0.32 3.19
CA VAL A 23 1.65 1.20 2.67
C VAL A 23 2.74 1.43 3.73
N GLU A 24 2.38 1.67 4.99
CA GLU A 24 3.36 1.86 6.07
C GLU A 24 4.23 0.61 6.26
N ASN A 25 3.63 -0.57 6.30
CA ASN A 25 4.36 -1.83 6.41
C ASN A 25 5.24 -2.08 5.17
N MET A 26 4.70 -1.88 3.97
CA MET A 26 5.46 -2.11 2.73
C MET A 26 6.59 -1.09 2.52
N LYS A 27 6.52 0.12 3.10
CA LYS A 27 7.67 1.05 3.16
C LYS A 27 8.81 0.47 3.99
N ASN A 28 8.51 -0.15 5.13
CA ASN A 28 9.53 -0.80 5.96
C ASN A 28 10.17 -1.96 5.22
N VAL A 29 9.37 -2.79 4.55
CA VAL A 29 9.85 -3.91 3.70
C VAL A 29 10.76 -3.39 2.59
N ALA A 30 10.36 -2.32 1.88
CA ALA A 30 11.14 -1.73 0.80
C ALA A 30 12.39 -0.96 1.27
N SER A 31 12.48 -0.60 2.56
CA SER A 31 13.64 0.08 3.15
C SER A 31 14.66 -0.89 3.73
N ALA A 32 14.37 -2.20 3.71
CA ALA A 32 15.34 -3.22 4.07
C ALA A 32 16.44 -3.31 3.00
N ASP A 33 17.68 -3.60 3.41
CA ASP A 33 18.84 -3.75 2.52
C ASP A 33 18.85 -5.13 1.82
N GLN A 34 17.72 -5.49 1.22
CA GLN A 34 17.55 -6.73 0.46
C GLN A 34 16.63 -6.53 -0.74
N GLU A 35 16.81 -7.37 -1.76
CA GLU A 35 15.99 -7.33 -2.95
C GLU A 35 14.59 -7.87 -2.66
N LEU A 36 13.56 -7.13 -3.09
CA LEU A 36 12.17 -7.55 -2.96
C LEU A 36 11.89 -8.77 -3.83
N SER A 37 11.26 -9.79 -3.27
CA SER A 37 10.69 -10.91 -4.02
C SER A 37 9.54 -10.46 -4.93
N VAL A 38 9.12 -11.36 -5.82
CA VAL A 38 7.94 -11.13 -6.68
C VAL A 38 6.69 -10.86 -5.85
N GLU A 39 6.51 -11.59 -4.74
CA GLU A 39 5.36 -11.42 -3.87
C GLU A 39 5.37 -10.03 -3.20
N GLU A 40 6.51 -9.61 -2.66
CA GLU A 40 6.62 -8.31 -1.98
C GLU A 40 6.47 -7.14 -2.94
N ARG A 41 6.98 -7.25 -4.18
CA ARG A 41 6.71 -6.24 -5.22
C ARG A 41 5.22 -6.13 -5.57
N ASN A 42 4.51 -7.26 -5.57
CA ASN A 42 3.06 -7.26 -5.77
C ASN A 42 2.33 -6.60 -4.60
N LEU A 43 2.69 -6.94 -3.34
CA LEU A 43 2.13 -6.29 -2.15
C LEU A 43 2.38 -4.77 -2.17
N LEU A 44 3.60 -4.34 -2.52
CA LEU A 44 3.95 -2.93 -2.64
C LEU A 44 3.07 -2.23 -3.69
N SER A 45 2.87 -2.89 -4.83
CA SER A 45 2.01 -2.37 -5.91
C SER A 45 0.55 -2.25 -5.48
N VAL A 46 0.00 -3.29 -4.82
CA VAL A 46 -1.39 -3.31 -4.34
C VAL A 46 -1.62 -2.21 -3.32
N ALA A 47 -0.72 -2.06 -2.34
CA ALA A 47 -0.81 -1.06 -1.29
C ALA A 47 -0.93 0.36 -1.87
N TYR A 48 0.03 0.76 -2.71
CA TYR A 48 0.05 2.12 -3.26
C TYR A 48 -1.06 2.35 -4.30
N LYS A 49 -1.38 1.39 -5.17
CA LYS A 49 -2.43 1.53 -6.19
C LYS A 49 -3.79 1.79 -5.56
N ASN A 50 -4.12 1.12 -4.45
CA ASN A 50 -5.39 1.32 -3.77
C ASN A 50 -5.48 2.71 -3.11
N VAL A 51 -4.43 3.13 -2.38
CA VAL A 51 -4.40 4.46 -1.74
C VAL A 51 -4.50 5.58 -2.78
N ILE A 52 -3.70 5.54 -3.84
CA ILE A 52 -3.73 6.58 -4.88
C ILE A 52 -5.01 6.51 -5.72
N GLY A 53 -5.58 5.32 -5.91
CA GLY A 53 -6.85 5.10 -6.60
C GLY A 53 -8.00 5.83 -5.91
N ALA A 54 -8.11 5.67 -4.58
CA ALA A 54 -9.10 6.39 -3.77
C ALA A 54 -8.91 7.91 -3.88
N ARG A 55 -7.68 8.41 -3.69
CA ARG A 55 -7.38 9.85 -3.79
C ARG A 55 -7.70 10.44 -5.16
N ARG A 56 -7.40 9.72 -6.24
CA ARG A 56 -7.76 10.12 -7.62
C ARG A 56 -9.27 10.12 -7.84
N ALA A 57 -10.01 9.18 -7.24
CA ALA A 57 -11.47 9.18 -7.32
C ALA A 57 -12.05 10.40 -6.61
N SER A 58 -11.59 10.71 -5.39
CA SER A 58 -11.98 11.92 -4.66
C SER A 58 -11.66 13.18 -5.44
N TRP A 59 -10.45 13.28 -6.01
CA TRP A 59 -10.06 14.43 -6.83
C TRP A 59 -11.01 14.63 -8.01
N ARG A 60 -11.32 13.57 -8.77
CA ARG A 60 -12.26 13.66 -9.90
C ARG A 60 -13.64 14.19 -9.48
N ILE A 61 -14.16 13.73 -8.33
CA ILE A 61 -15.45 14.18 -7.81
C ILE A 61 -15.41 15.68 -7.48
N VAL A 62 -14.39 16.12 -6.74
CA VAL A 62 -14.22 17.54 -6.40
C VAL A 62 -14.14 18.40 -7.66
N THR A 63 -13.29 18.02 -8.62
CA THR A 63 -13.15 18.76 -9.88
C THR A 63 -14.42 18.77 -10.73
N SER A 64 -15.27 17.74 -10.62
CA SER A 64 -16.56 17.70 -11.34
C SER A 64 -17.64 18.59 -10.70
N ILE A 65 -17.48 18.97 -9.43
CA ILE A 65 -18.39 19.87 -8.71
C ILE A 65 -17.99 21.33 -8.93
N GLU A 66 -16.69 21.60 -9.11
CA GLU A 66 -16.17 22.95 -9.37
C GLU A 66 -16.40 23.44 -10.81
N GLN A 67 -16.69 22.54 -11.76
CA GLN A 67 -17.04 22.85 -13.15
C GLN A 67 -18.51 23.21 -13.31
#